data_AF-A0A258BA38-F1
#
_entry.id   AF-A0A258BA38-F1
#
_cell.length_a   1.000
_cell.length_b   1.000
_cell.length_c   1.000
_cell.angle_alpha   90.00
_cell.angle_beta   90.00
_cell.angle_gamma   90.00
#
_symmetry.space_group_name_H-M   'P 1'
#
loop_
_entity.id
_entity.type
_entity.pdbx_description
1 polymer ?
#
loop_
_entity_poly.entity_id
_entity_poly.type
_entity_poly.pdbx_seq_one_letter_code
_entity_poly.pdbx_strand_id
1 'polypeptide(L)'
;MVDLTREMAELMQGLNRAMGKPSATMGRAILFVSAYDGEGTSTVAREYARTEAAFAKRPVWLVDADLKAQSQLVAAGTEPARFGPAGPLCAATPDG
;
A
#
# COMPACT_ATOMS: atom_id res chain seq x y z
N MET A 1 -4.10 17.39 -0.84
CA MET A 1 -4.55 16.00 -0.60
C MET A 1 -5.05 15.91 0.83
N VAL A 2 -6.11 15.14 1.09
CA VAL A 2 -6.64 14.95 2.46
C VAL A 2 -5.67 14.07 3.26
N ASP A 3 -5.38 14.44 4.50
CA ASP A 3 -4.63 13.59 5.42
C ASP A 3 -5.55 12.49 5.97
N LEU A 4 -5.29 11.24 5.58
CA LEU A 4 -6.05 10.05 5.98
C LEU A 4 -5.38 9.27 7.12
N THR A 5 -4.34 9.81 7.76
CA THR A 5 -3.52 9.06 8.72
C THR A 5 -4.34 8.47 9.87
N ARG A 6 -5.34 9.20 10.38
CA ARG A 6 -6.22 8.71 11.46
C ARG A 6 -7.10 7.56 10.97
N GLU A 7 -7.77 7.74 9.84
CA GLU A 7 -8.66 6.75 9.23
C GLU A 7 -7.89 5.47 8.90
N MET A 8 -6.64 5.58 8.43
CA MET A 8 -5.79 4.43 8.15
C MET A 8 -5.34 3.71 9.43
N ALA A 9 -5.06 4.44 10.52
CA ALA A 9 -4.74 3.84 11.82
C ALA A 9 -5.95 3.07 12.39
N GLU A 10 -7.16 3.61 12.26
CA GLU A 10 -8.40 2.94 12.67
C GLU A 10 -8.65 1.67 11.84
N LEU A 11 -8.47 1.73 10.52
CA LEU A 11 -8.58 0.58 9.62
C LEU A 11 -7.57 -0.51 9.99
N MET A 12 -6.30 -0.15 10.22
CA MET A 12 -5.25 -1.06 10.65
C MET A 12 -5.61 -1.79 11.95
N GLN A 13 -6.13 -1.06 12.94
CA GLN A 13 -6.59 -1.69 14.18
C GLN A 13 -7.77 -2.65 13.94
N GLY A 14 -8.72 -2.28 13.08
CA GLY A 14 -9.84 -3.14 12.69
C GLY A 14 -9.37 -4.44 12.04
N LEU A 15 -8.49 -4.34 11.05
CA LEU A 15 -7.93 -5.50 10.34
C LEU A 15 -7.11 -6.38 11.28
N ASN A 16 -6.30 -5.81 12.16
CA ASN A 16 -5.55 -6.57 13.15
C ASN A 16 -6.44 -7.35 14.12
N ARG A 17 -7.60 -6.80 14.51
CA ARG A 17 -8.60 -7.54 15.30
C ARG A 17 -9.23 -8.67 14.50
N ALA A 18 -9.62 -8.41 13.26
CA ALA A 18 -10.31 -9.39 12.40
C ALA A 18 -9.41 -10.57 11.99
N MET A 19 -8.13 -10.31 11.73
CA MET A 19 -7.18 -11.31 11.20
C MET A 19 -6.39 -12.05 12.30
N GLY A 20 -6.65 -11.77 13.58
CA GLY A 20 -5.93 -12.36 14.71
C GLY A 20 -4.47 -11.90 14.82
N LYS A 21 -3.63 -12.63 15.58
CA LYS A 21 -2.20 -12.30 15.74
C LYS A 21 -1.40 -12.77 14.52
N PRO A 22 -0.58 -11.92 13.87
CA PRO A 22 0.27 -12.38 12.78
C PRO A 22 1.27 -13.42 13.29
N SER A 23 1.40 -14.54 12.57
CA SER A 23 2.55 -15.43 12.78
C SER A 23 3.84 -14.68 12.47
N ALA A 24 4.88 -14.89 13.27
CA ALA A 24 6.20 -14.32 13.03
C ALA A 24 6.80 -14.74 11.68
N THR A 25 6.38 -15.89 11.13
CA THR A 25 6.93 -16.48 9.91
C THR A 25 6.08 -16.25 8.66
N MET A 26 4.86 -15.71 8.78
CA MET A 26 3.96 -15.53 7.64
C MET A 26 3.65 -14.06 7.37
N GLY A 27 3.68 -13.66 6.10
CA GLY A 27 3.16 -12.37 5.65
C GLY A 27 1.63 -12.32 5.67
N ARG A 28 1.07 -11.14 5.42
CA ARG A 28 -0.36 -10.93 5.21
C ARG A 28 -0.57 -10.23 3.87
N ALA A 29 -1.62 -10.62 3.16
CA ALA A 29 -2.06 -9.93 1.96
C ALA A 29 -3.43 -9.30 2.25
N ILE A 30 -3.58 -8.03 1.91
CA ILE A 30 -4.84 -7.28 1.98
C ILE A 30 -5.10 -6.75 0.57
N LEU A 31 -6.28 -7.04 0.04
CA LEU A 31 -6.72 -6.56 -1.26
C LEU A 31 -7.74 -5.43 -1.07
N PHE A 32 -7.45 -4.27 -1.64
CA PHE A 32 -8.39 -3.15 -1.70
C PHE A 32 -9.13 -3.20 -3.04
N VAL A 33 -10.46 -3.27 -2.99
CA VAL A 33 -11.34 -3.33 -4.16
C VAL A 33 -12.56 -2.45 -3.93
N SER A 34 -13.15 -1.99 -5.02
CA SER A 34 -14.36 -1.20 -5.05
C SER A 34 -15.27 -1.69 -6.18
N ALA A 35 -16.54 -1.30 -6.17
CA ALA A 35 -17.49 -1.75 -7.18
C ALA A 35 -17.32 -0.97 -8.49
N TYR A 36 -16.89 0.29 -8.37
CA TYR A 36 -16.73 1.20 -9.49
C TYR A 36 -15.37 1.91 -9.48
N ASP A 37 -15.02 2.45 -10.64
CA ASP A 37 -13.86 3.33 -10.81
C ASP A 37 -14.07 4.66 -10.08
N GLY A 38 -12.98 5.28 -9.63
CA GLY A 38 -13.02 6.60 -9.02
C GLY A 38 -13.45 6.64 -7.55
N GLU A 39 -13.77 5.50 -6.92
CA GLU A 39 -14.15 5.41 -5.50
C GLU A 39 -12.97 5.64 -4.53
N GLY A 40 -11.75 5.84 -5.07
CA GLY A 40 -10.57 6.17 -4.29
C GLY A 40 -9.77 4.97 -3.78
N THR A 41 -10.03 3.76 -4.29
CA THR A 41 -9.34 2.51 -3.91
C THR A 41 -7.82 2.64 -3.94
N SER A 42 -7.26 3.22 -5.00
CA SER A 42 -5.81 3.41 -5.14
C SER A 42 -5.25 4.37 -4.09
N THR A 43 -6.02 5.41 -3.74
CA THR A 43 -5.65 6.36 -2.66
C THR A 43 -5.65 5.68 -1.31
N VAL A 44 -6.72 4.93 -0.99
CA VAL A 44 -6.83 4.19 0.27
C VAL A 44 -5.71 3.17 0.40
N ALA A 45 -5.45 2.37 -0.63
CA ALA A 45 -4.39 1.36 -0.62
C ALA A 45 -3.00 1.98 -0.38
N ARG A 46 -2.71 3.11 -1.04
CA ARG A 46 -1.42 3.81 -0.92
C ARG A 46 -1.25 4.48 0.44
N GLU A 47 -2.28 5.13 0.96
CA GLU A 47 -2.23 5.75 2.29
C GLU A 47 -2.19 4.70 3.41
N TYR A 48 -2.90 3.58 3.25
CA TYR A 48 -2.80 2.44 4.16
C TYR A 48 -1.37 1.90 4.19
N ALA A 49 -0.78 1.60 3.03
CA ALA A 49 0.57 1.07 2.93
C ALA A 49 1.61 2.02 3.55
N ARG A 50 1.50 3.33 3.31
CA ARG A 50 2.36 4.35 3.95
C ARG A 50 2.22 4.34 5.47
N THR A 51 0.99 4.29 5.96
CA THR A 51 0.69 4.33 7.40
C THR A 51 1.20 3.06 8.07
N GLU A 52 0.94 1.88 7.50
CA GLU A 52 1.47 0.60 7.96
C GLU A 52 3.00 0.62 7.94
N ALA A 53 3.65 1.08 6.87
CA ALA A 53 5.11 1.15 6.79
C ALA A 53 5.74 2.02 7.88
N ALA A 54 5.04 3.05 8.36
CA ALA A 54 5.52 3.91 9.45
C ALA A 54 5.52 3.21 10.81
N PHE A 55 4.67 2.20 11.03
CA PHE A 55 4.54 1.49 12.31
C PHE A 55 5.02 0.04 12.26
N ALA A 56 5.13 -0.56 11.07
CA ALA A 56 5.42 -1.96 10.90
C ALA A 56 6.86 -2.29 11.27
N LYS A 57 7.03 -3.38 12.03
CA LYS A 57 8.34 -3.98 12.30
C LYS A 57 8.86 -4.84 11.14
N ARG A 58 8.13 -4.89 10.03
CA ARG A 58 8.37 -5.73 8.86
C ARG A 58 8.14 -4.91 7.59
N PRO A 59 8.80 -5.26 6.46
CA PRO A 59 8.56 -4.57 5.19
C PRO A 59 7.08 -4.64 4.78
N VAL A 60 6.58 -3.53 4.25
CA VAL A 60 5.23 -3.40 3.68
C VAL A 60 5.39 -3.19 2.18
N TRP A 61 4.64 -3.95 1.38
CA TRP A 61 4.65 -3.84 -0.07
C TRP A 61 3.29 -3.33 -0.56
N LEU A 62 3.30 -2.29 -1.39
CA LEU A 62 2.15 -1.86 -2.17
C LEU A 62 2.27 -2.47 -3.56
N VAL A 63 1.32 -3.33 -3.92
CA VAL A 63 1.26 -3.98 -5.23
C VAL A 63 0.13 -3.36 -6.04
N ASP A 64 0.45 -2.81 -7.21
CA ASP A 64 -0.55 -2.30 -8.14
C ASP A 64 -1.17 -3.46 -8.93
N ALA A 65 -2.31 -3.94 -8.46
CA ALA A 65 -3.04 -5.04 -9.06
C ALA A 65 -4.01 -4.60 -10.17
N ASP A 66 -4.12 -3.29 -10.45
CA ASP A 66 -4.86 -2.79 -11.60
C ASP A 66 -3.98 -2.86 -12.85
N LEU A 67 -4.00 -4.00 -13.51
CA LEU A 67 -3.20 -4.25 -14.72
C LEU A 67 -3.67 -3.42 -15.94
N LYS A 68 -4.84 -2.78 -15.87
CA LYS A 68 -5.36 -1.92 -16.94
C LYS A 68 -4.84 -0.49 -16.81
N ALA A 69 -4.64 -0.01 -15.58
CA ALA A 69 -4.25 1.37 -15.30
C ALA A 69 -3.26 1.47 -14.12
N GLN A 70 -2.05 0.92 -14.31
CA GLN A 70 -0.99 0.94 -13.30
C GLN A 70 -0.47 2.37 -13.06
N SER A 71 -0.93 3.00 -11.99
CA SER A 71 -0.69 4.42 -11.68
C SER A 71 -0.05 4.64 -10.33
N GLN A 72 0.08 3.61 -9.48
CA GLN A 72 0.55 3.76 -8.10
C GLN A 72 1.98 4.29 -8.01
N LEU A 73 2.89 3.78 -8.85
CA LEU A 73 4.30 4.21 -8.85
C LEU A 73 4.42 5.70 -9.21
N VAL A 74 3.70 6.13 -10.27
CA VAL A 74 3.69 7.53 -10.70
C VAL A 74 3.12 8.41 -9.58
N ALA A 75 1.96 8.03 -9.03
CA ALA A 75 1.31 8.78 -7.99
C ALA A 75 2.19 8.92 -6.73
N ALA A 76 2.81 7.83 -6.26
CA ALA A 76 3.75 7.88 -5.12
C ALA A 76 4.98 8.74 -5.43
N GLY A 77 5.51 8.66 -6.66
CA GLY A 77 6.65 9.44 -7.12
C GLY A 77 6.43 10.95 -7.16
N THR A 78 5.18 11.42 -7.20
CA THR A 78 4.86 12.86 -7.09
C THR A 78 5.03 13.43 -5.68
N GLU A 79 5.13 12.58 -4.66
CA GLU A 79 5.18 12.99 -3.24
C GLU A 79 6.34 12.30 -2.48
N PRO A 80 7.60 12.48 -2.89
CA PRO A 80 8.74 11.75 -2.33
C PRO A 80 8.99 12.06 -0.84
N ALA A 81 8.56 13.22 -0.35
CA ALA A 81 8.64 13.55 1.07
C ALA A 81 7.71 12.68 1.94
N ARG A 82 6.63 12.14 1.36
CA ARG A 82 5.64 11.30 2.06
C ARG A 82 5.87 9.81 1.86
N PHE A 83 6.31 9.40 0.67
CA PHE A 83 6.46 7.98 0.31
C PHE A 83 7.92 7.53 0.15
N GLY A 84 8.88 8.44 0.24
CA GLY A 84 10.27 8.19 -0.11
C GLY A 84 10.54 8.34 -1.61
N PRO A 85 11.82 8.42 -2.02
CA PRO A 85 12.19 8.44 -3.43
C PRO A 85 11.90 7.10 -4.10
N ALA A 86 11.66 7.12 -5.41
CA ALA A 86 11.63 5.91 -6.20
C ALA A 86 12.98 5.17 -6.08
N GLY A 87 12.91 3.86 -5.87
CA GLY A 87 14.10 3.00 -5.89
C GLY A 87 14.71 2.89 -7.30
N PRO A 88 15.92 2.33 -7.40
CA PRO A 88 16.51 2.03 -8.70
C PRO A 88 15.62 1.05 -9.47
N LEU A 89 15.60 1.18 -10.81
CA LEU A 89 14.94 0.20 -11.66
C LEU A 89 15.60 -1.17 -11.46
N CYS A 90 14.81 -2.18 -11.13
CA CYS A 90 15.28 -3.57 -11.15
C CYS A 90 15.01 -4.15 -12.53
N ALA A 91 16.05 -4.75 -13.13
CA ALA A 91 15.87 -5.61 -14.30
C ALA A 91 15.07 -6.86 -13.89
N ALA A 92 14.01 -7.18 -14.62
CA ALA A 92 13.32 -8.45 -14.47
C ALA A 92 14.12 -9.54 -15.20
N THR A 93 14.33 -10.70 -14.58
CA THR A 93 14.93 -11.85 -15.28
C THR A 93 13.91 -12.53 -16.21
N PRO A 94 14.32 -13.06 -17.38
CA PRO A 94 15.71 -13.24 -17.80
C PRO A 94 16.39 -12.02 -18.42
N ASP A 95 15.67 -11.09 -19.09
CA ASP A 95 16.33 -10.06 -19.93
C ASP A 95 15.79 -8.62 -19.83
N GLY A 96 14.89 -8.31 -18.88
CA GLY A 96 14.29 -6.99 -18.75
C GLY A 96 13.14 -6.74 -19.71
#